data_AF-A0A2J4XUP1-F1
#
_entry.id   AF-A0A2J4XUP1-F1
#
_cell.length_a   1.000
_cell.length_b   1.000
_cell.length_c   1.000
_cell.angle_alpha   90.00
_cell.angle_beta   90.00
_cell.angle_gamma   90.00
#
_symmetry.space_group_name_H-M   'P 1'
#
loop_
_entity.id
_entity.type
_entity.pdbx_description
1 polymer ?
#
loop_
_entity_poly.entity_id
_entity_poly.type
_entity_poly.pdbx_seq_one_letter_code
_entity_poly.pdbx_strand_id
1 'polypeptide(L)'
;QQLRGSEISIATRLAKSLPMVQLSQRLLHESMNSPELSASESKAALEAIVCLLRPMLHHQEAQPSRRDKQFQKIMALIDESIQAEHLRPEWLASETGMSVRSLYRLFAEKGLVVAQYIKNRRLDLCARALQSAHDDEKLAGIGYSWGFSDHSHFST
;
A
#
# COMPACT_ATOMS: atom_id res chain seq x y z
N GLN A 1 29.23 9.85 -1.11
CA GLN A 1 28.32 9.03 -1.93
C GLN A 1 28.26 7.65 -1.29
N GLN A 2 27.22 7.37 -0.51
CA GLN A 2 27.00 6.07 0.13
C GLN A 2 25.76 5.45 -0.51
N LEU A 3 25.97 4.51 -1.43
CA LEU A 3 24.93 3.62 -1.94
C LEU A 3 24.60 2.65 -0.80
N ARG A 4 23.50 2.90 -0.09
CA ARG A 4 22.87 1.88 0.77
C ARG A 4 22.41 0.77 -0.16
N GLY A 5 23.16 -0.33 -0.20
CA GLY A 5 22.70 -1.56 -0.83
C GLY A 5 21.38 -1.95 -0.17
N SER A 6 20.28 -1.88 -0.90
CA SER A 6 19.09 -2.64 -0.54
C SER A 6 19.54 -4.08 -0.43
N GLU A 7 19.39 -4.70 0.74
CA GLU A 7 19.62 -6.12 0.94
C GLU A 7 18.68 -6.87 -0.02
N ILE A 8 19.19 -7.23 -1.20
CA ILE A 8 18.49 -8.13 -2.10
C ILE A 8 18.45 -9.44 -1.33
N SER A 9 17.29 -9.81 -0.81
CA SER A 9 17.09 -11.11 -0.18
C SER A 9 17.12 -12.17 -1.28
N ILE A 10 18.32 -12.70 -1.57
CA ILE A 10 18.54 -13.71 -2.61
C ILE A 10 17.93 -15.07 -2.20
N ALA A 11 17.70 -15.28 -0.90
CA ALA A 11 17.07 -16.49 -0.38
C ALA A 11 16.29 -16.21 0.91
N THR A 12 15.04 -16.69 0.96
CA THR A 12 14.18 -16.59 2.14
C THR A 12 13.94 -17.98 2.71
N ARG A 13 14.16 -18.17 4.01
CA ARG A 13 13.91 -19.46 4.66
C ARG A 13 12.40 -19.67 4.81
N LEU A 14 11.89 -20.79 4.29
CA LEU A 14 10.52 -21.22 4.51
C LEU A 14 10.42 -22.08 5.79
N ALA A 15 9.40 -21.80 6.61
CA ALA A 15 9.19 -22.55 7.85
C ALA A 15 8.64 -23.96 7.55
N LYS A 16 9.25 -25.00 8.15
CA LYS A 16 8.84 -26.41 8.00
C LYS A 16 7.41 -26.69 8.49
N SER A 17 6.84 -25.82 9.33
CA SER A 17 5.46 -25.94 9.81
C SER A 17 4.40 -25.58 8.75
N LEU A 18 4.78 -24.89 7.67
CA LEU A 18 3.83 -24.49 6.64
C LEU A 18 3.34 -25.71 5.84
N PRO A 19 2.02 -25.91 5.67
CA PRO A 19 1.48 -27.09 4.96
C PRO A 19 2.07 -27.28 3.56
N MET A 20 2.23 -26.19 2.80
CA MET A 20 2.78 -26.24 1.44
C MET A 20 4.25 -26.65 1.40
N VAL A 21 5.04 -26.26 2.42
CA VAL A 21 6.44 -26.67 2.56
C VAL A 21 6.55 -28.15 2.88
N GLN A 22 5.65 -28.66 3.73
CA GLN A 22 5.61 -30.09 4.06
C GLN A 22 5.21 -30.93 2.84
N LEU A 23 4.21 -30.48 2.07
CA LEU A 23 3.78 -31.15 0.84
C LEU A 23 4.89 -31.15 -0.21
N SER A 24 5.55 -30.01 -0.45
CA SER A 24 6.66 -29.95 -1.40
C SER A 24 7.85 -30.81 -0.94
N GLN A 25 8.12 -30.86 0.37
CA GLN A 25 9.20 -31.68 0.93
C GLN A 25 8.92 -33.18 0.75
N ARG A 26 7.69 -33.63 0.97
CA ARG A 26 7.31 -35.04 0.74
C ARG A 26 7.43 -35.41 -0.73
N LEU A 27 6.91 -34.57 -1.62
CA LEU A 27 6.98 -34.81 -3.06
C LEU A 27 8.42 -34.84 -3.58
N LEU A 28 9.27 -33.94 -3.09
CA LEU A 28 10.71 -33.95 -3.39
C LEU A 28 11.38 -35.23 -2.89
N HIS A 29 11.08 -35.65 -1.65
CA HIS A 29 11.64 -36.87 -1.08
C HIS A 29 11.19 -38.13 -1.82
N GLU A 30 9.92 -38.23 -2.20
CA GLU A 30 9.40 -39.34 -3.01
C GLU A 30 10.06 -39.34 -4.39
N SER A 31 10.12 -38.18 -5.07
CA SER A 31 10.75 -38.08 -6.39
C SER A 31 12.24 -38.42 -6.39
N MET A 32 12.99 -37.99 -5.37
CA MET A 32 14.43 -38.30 -5.25
C MET A 32 14.72 -39.77 -4.93
N ASN A 33 13.78 -40.47 -4.28
CA ASN A 33 13.93 -41.87 -3.90
C ASN A 33 13.26 -42.85 -4.86
N SER A 34 12.69 -42.36 -5.96
CA SER A 34 12.11 -43.18 -7.03
C SER A 34 13.10 -43.30 -8.20
N PRO A 35 13.90 -44.38 -8.27
CA PRO A 35 14.95 -44.56 -9.29
C PRO A 35 14.42 -44.76 -10.73
N GLU A 36 13.11 -44.86 -10.92
CA GLU A 36 12.47 -45.21 -12.21
C GLU A 36 11.69 -44.06 -12.86
N LEU A 37 11.73 -42.85 -12.31
CA LEU A 37 11.00 -41.73 -12.92
C LEU A 37 11.55 -41.40 -14.31
N SER A 38 10.68 -41.43 -15.31
CA SER A 38 10.97 -40.91 -16.64
C SER A 38 11.28 -39.41 -16.60
N ALA A 39 11.87 -38.89 -17.67
CA ALA A 39 12.11 -37.47 -17.82
C ALA A 39 10.82 -36.62 -17.73
N SER A 40 9.71 -37.13 -18.27
CA SER A 40 8.40 -36.48 -18.20
C SER A 40 7.85 -36.44 -16.77
N GLU A 41 7.98 -37.52 -16.01
CA GLU A 41 7.50 -37.58 -14.62
C GLU A 41 8.36 -36.72 -13.70
N SER A 42 9.68 -36.72 -13.90
CA SER A 42 10.61 -35.83 -13.19
C SER A 42 10.28 -34.35 -13.42
N LYS A 43 9.95 -33.99 -14.68
CA LYS A 43 9.51 -32.64 -15.02
C LYS A 43 8.18 -32.28 -14.35
N ALA A 44 7.20 -33.18 -14.38
CA ALA A 44 5.91 -32.96 -13.74
C ALA A 44 6.06 -32.79 -12.21
N ALA A 45 6.92 -33.57 -11.56
CA ALA A 45 7.24 -33.44 -10.15
C ALA A 45 7.87 -32.08 -9.82
N LEU A 46 8.81 -31.61 -10.64
CA LEU A 46 9.40 -30.28 -10.51
C LEU A 46 8.35 -29.17 -10.64
N GLU A 47 7.49 -29.24 -11.66
CA GLU A 47 6.42 -28.26 -11.88
C GLU A 47 5.43 -28.24 -10.70
N ALA A 48 5.08 -29.41 -10.16
CA ALA A 48 4.25 -29.51 -8.98
C ALA A 48 4.91 -28.86 -7.75
N ILE A 49 6.20 -29.10 -7.51
CA ILE A 49 6.97 -28.45 -6.43
C ILE A 49 6.98 -26.93 -6.61
N VAL A 50 7.22 -26.44 -7.83
CA VAL A 50 7.18 -25.01 -8.13
C VAL A 50 5.79 -24.42 -7.84
N CYS A 51 4.72 -25.11 -8.24
CA CYS A 51 3.35 -24.68 -7.97
C CYS A 51 3.03 -24.65 -6.47
N LEU A 52 3.53 -25.62 -5.69
CA LEU A 52 3.34 -25.65 -4.23
C LEU A 52 4.08 -24.49 -3.53
N LEU A 53 5.28 -24.13 -4.01
CA LEU A 53 6.12 -23.10 -3.40
C LEU A 53 5.75 -21.67 -3.82
N ARG A 54 5.22 -21.47 -5.03
CA ARG A 54 4.89 -20.14 -5.59
C ARG A 54 4.01 -19.28 -4.67
N PRO A 55 2.92 -19.79 -4.08
CA PRO A 55 2.11 -19.00 -3.14
C PRO A 55 2.88 -18.55 -1.91
N MET A 56 3.89 -19.31 -1.48
CA MET A 56 4.71 -18.96 -0.30
C MET A 56 5.65 -17.80 -0.60
N LEU A 57 6.09 -17.65 -1.85
CA LEU A 57 6.88 -16.52 -2.30
C LEU A 57 6.03 -15.24 -2.37
N HIS A 58 4.80 -15.34 -2.87
CA HIS A 58 3.87 -14.20 -2.90
C HIS A 58 3.37 -13.81 -1.50
N HIS A 59 3.13 -14.77 -0.61
CA HIS A 59 2.71 -14.46 0.77
C HIS A 59 3.84 -13.86 1.62
N GLN A 60 5.09 -13.98 1.15
CA GLN A 60 6.27 -13.33 1.72
C GLN A 60 6.54 -11.94 1.15
N GLU A 61 5.81 -11.47 0.12
CA GLU A 61 5.71 -10.02 -0.10
C GLU A 61 5.15 -9.44 1.20
N ALA A 62 6.02 -8.71 1.90
CA ALA A 62 5.95 -8.52 3.34
C ALA A 62 4.52 -8.21 3.82
N GLN A 63 4.01 -9.03 4.74
CA GLN A 63 2.79 -8.71 5.47
C GLN A 63 2.86 -7.23 5.89
N PRO A 64 1.89 -6.39 5.49
CA PRO A 64 2.00 -4.96 5.67
C PRO A 64 2.24 -4.68 7.15
N SER A 65 3.29 -3.94 7.45
CA SER A 65 3.66 -3.65 8.83
C SER A 65 2.48 -2.98 9.54
N ARG A 66 2.46 -3.01 10.88
CA ARG A 66 1.45 -2.25 11.64
C ARG A 66 1.39 -0.79 11.20
N ARG A 67 2.53 -0.21 10.80
CA ARG A 67 2.63 1.15 10.29
C ARG A 67 2.03 1.31 8.89
N ASP A 68 2.22 0.35 7.99
CA ASP A 68 1.58 0.37 6.67
C ASP A 68 0.06 0.24 6.78
N LYS A 69 -0.43 -0.64 7.66
CA LYS A 69 -1.86 -0.76 7.95
C LYS A 69 -2.43 0.54 8.52
N GLN A 70 -1.70 1.19 9.44
CA GLN A 70 -2.10 2.48 9.99
C GLN A 70 -2.14 3.57 8.90
N PHE A 71 -1.14 3.61 8.02
CA PHE A 71 -1.10 4.54 6.90
C PHE A 71 -2.30 4.34 5.98
N GLN A 72 -2.61 3.10 5.58
CA GLN A 72 -3.78 2.80 4.75
C GLN A 72 -5.10 3.21 5.40
N LYS A 73 -5.24 3.00 6.72
CA LYS A 73 -6.42 3.45 7.47
C LYS A 73 -6.58 4.97 7.42
N ILE A 74 -5.48 5.71 7.58
CA ILE A 74 -5.50 7.19 7.52
C ILE A 74 -5.84 7.66 6.11
N MET A 75 -5.28 7.02 5.08
CA MET A 75 -5.58 7.34 3.68
C MET A 75 -7.06 7.17 3.37
N ALA A 76 -7.67 6.06 3.80
CA ALA A 76 -9.11 5.83 3.66
C ALA A 76 -9.94 6.92 4.35
N LEU A 77 -9.57 7.28 5.60
CA LEU A 77 -10.24 8.35 6.34
C LEU A 77 -10.14 9.71 5.65
N ILE A 78 -9.00 10.01 5.02
CA ILE A 78 -8.82 11.23 4.22
C ILE A 78 -9.76 11.22 3.02
N ASP A 79 -9.82 10.12 2.27
CA ASP A 79 -10.69 10.03 1.09
C ASP A 79 -12.18 10.15 1.49
N GLU A 80 -12.60 9.51 2.58
CA GLU A 80 -13.96 9.60 3.12
C GLU A 80 -14.32 11.03 3.57
N SER A 81 -13.35 11.78 4.10
CA SER A 81 -13.56 13.11 4.70
C SER A 81 -13.09 14.25 3.80
N ILE A 82 -12.74 13.99 2.53
CA ILE A 82 -11.97 14.93 1.70
C ILE A 82 -12.66 16.28 1.50
N GLN A 83 -14.00 16.28 1.39
CA GLN A 83 -14.84 17.47 1.25
C GLN A 83 -15.05 18.22 2.57
N ALA A 84 -14.85 17.56 3.71
CA ALA A 84 -15.19 18.12 5.00
C ALA A 84 -14.25 19.27 5.38
N GLU A 85 -14.79 20.46 5.67
CA GLU A 85 -13.99 21.63 5.99
C GLU A 85 -13.06 21.40 7.19
N HIS A 86 -13.47 20.58 8.16
CA HIS A 86 -12.68 20.27 9.36
C HIS A 86 -11.52 19.29 9.11
N LEU A 87 -11.41 18.68 7.92
CA LEU A 87 -10.29 17.79 7.60
C LEU A 87 -8.98 18.59 7.60
N ARG A 88 -8.21 18.41 8.68
CA ARG A 88 -6.91 19.01 8.96
C ARG A 88 -6.01 17.97 9.65
N PRO A 89 -4.67 18.10 9.60
CA PRO A 89 -3.76 17.16 10.27
C PRO A 89 -4.06 16.94 11.76
N GLU A 90 -4.51 17.98 12.45
CA GLU A 90 -4.89 17.94 13.87
C GLU A 90 -6.10 17.02 14.11
N TRP A 91 -7.13 17.16 13.27
CA TRP A 91 -8.34 16.33 13.34
C TRP A 91 -8.05 14.87 12.98
N LEU A 92 -7.25 14.64 11.93
CA LEU A 92 -6.81 13.28 11.57
C LEU A 92 -6.04 12.61 12.70
N ALA A 93 -5.17 13.37 13.37
CA ALA A 93 -4.40 12.87 14.50
C ALA A 93 -5.32 12.48 15.66
N SER A 94 -6.32 13.29 16.01
CA SER A 94 -7.29 12.93 17.06
C SER A 94 -8.12 11.70 16.68
N GLU A 95 -8.62 11.63 15.45
CA GLU A 95 -9.50 10.53 15.00
C GLU A 95 -8.75 9.19 14.92
N THR A 96 -7.44 9.25 14.66
CA THR A 96 -6.60 8.05 14.54
C THR A 96 -5.85 7.69 15.83
N GLY A 97 -6.04 8.46 16.91
CA GLY A 97 -5.37 8.26 18.19
C GLY A 97 -3.86 8.51 18.13
N MET A 98 -3.40 9.39 17.24
CA MET A 98 -1.99 9.72 17.02
C MET A 98 -1.68 11.14 17.49
N SER A 99 -0.41 11.40 17.81
CA SER A 99 0.07 12.79 17.85
C SER A 99 0.30 13.32 16.44
N VAL A 100 0.07 14.63 16.23
CA VAL A 100 0.33 15.31 14.96
C VAL A 100 1.77 15.05 14.47
N ARG A 101 2.75 15.12 15.37
CA ARG A 101 4.16 14.80 15.04
C ARG A 101 4.33 13.38 14.48
N SER A 102 3.61 12.41 15.04
CA SER A 102 3.68 11.02 14.57
C SER A 102 2.99 10.84 13.22
N LEU A 103 1.91 11.58 12.97
CA LEU A 103 1.23 11.63 11.68
C LEU A 103 2.17 12.17 10.58
N TYR A 104 2.82 13.32 10.83
CA TYR A 104 3.80 13.88 9.88
C TYR A 104 4.96 12.92 9.62
N ARG A 105 5.49 12.26 10.66
CA ARG A 105 6.56 11.25 10.49
C ARG A 105 6.09 10.04 9.68
N LEU A 106 4.85 9.60 9.86
CA LEU A 106 4.27 8.50 9.09
C LEU A 106 4.17 8.83 7.60
N PHE A 107 3.74 10.04 7.25
CA PHE A 107 3.71 10.51 5.86
C PHE A 107 5.10 10.73 5.28
N ALA A 108 6.03 11.27 6.08
CA ALA A 108 7.41 11.53 5.64
C ALA A 108 8.15 10.23 5.25
N GLU A 109 7.86 9.11 5.90
CA GLU A 109 8.39 7.78 5.51
C GLU A 109 7.93 7.32 4.11
N LYS A 110 6.80 7.86 3.63
CA LYS A 110 6.30 7.63 2.27
C LYS A 110 6.69 8.76 1.31
N GLY A 111 7.56 9.70 1.74
CA GLY A 111 7.96 10.86 0.95
C GLY A 111 6.86 11.91 0.81
N LEU A 112 5.87 11.93 1.71
CA LEU A 112 4.71 12.80 1.66
C LEU A 112 4.69 13.79 2.84
N VAL A 113 3.96 14.88 2.66
CA VAL A 113 3.56 15.81 3.73
C VAL A 113 2.04 15.80 3.81
N VAL A 114 1.48 15.40 4.95
CA VAL A 114 0.03 15.16 5.09
C VAL A 114 -0.84 16.36 4.72
N ALA A 115 -0.45 17.57 5.13
CA ALA A 115 -1.18 18.80 4.79
C ALA A 115 -1.17 19.07 3.28
N GLN A 116 0.00 18.91 2.64
CA GLN A 116 0.14 19.08 1.19
C GLN A 116 -0.64 18.01 0.42
N TYR A 117 -0.63 16.77 0.93
CA TYR A 117 -1.38 15.67 0.34
C TYR A 117 -2.87 15.97 0.30
N ILE A 118 -3.46 16.39 1.43
CA ILE A 118 -4.89 16.77 1.51
C ILE A 118 -5.20 17.93 0.56
N LYS A 119 -4.35 18.96 0.55
CA LYS A 119 -4.50 20.13 -0.31
C LYS A 119 -4.52 19.74 -1.79
N ASN A 120 -3.50 19.01 -2.26
CA ASN A 120 -3.40 18.58 -3.65
C ASN A 120 -4.57 17.70 -4.06
N ARG A 121 -4.98 16.77 -3.18
CA ARG A 121 -6.12 15.91 -3.42
C ARG A 121 -7.42 16.70 -3.63
N ARG A 122 -7.65 17.74 -2.83
CA ARG A 122 -8.79 18.66 -3.02
C ARG A 122 -8.69 19.44 -4.32
N LEU A 123 -7.51 19.97 -4.65
CA LEU A 123 -7.28 20.69 -5.91
C LEU A 123 -7.56 19.81 -7.13
N ASP A 124 -7.11 18.55 -7.11
CA ASP A 124 -7.37 17.59 -8.19
C ASP A 124 -8.88 17.36 -8.37
N LEU A 125 -9.64 17.28 -7.27
CA LEU A 125 -11.09 17.11 -7.28
C LEU A 125 -11.81 18.37 -7.76
N CYS A 126 -11.38 19.56 -7.31
CA CYS A 126 -11.87 20.84 -7.84
C CYS A 126 -11.62 20.94 -9.35
N ALA A 127 -10.42 20.58 -9.83
CA ALA A 127 -10.08 20.63 -11.24
C ALA A 127 -10.97 19.70 -12.09
N ARG A 128 -11.30 18.52 -11.57
CA ARG A 128 -12.26 17.60 -12.22
C ARG A 128 -13.68 18.15 -12.21
N ALA A 129 -14.14 18.70 -11.08
CA ALA A 129 -15.46 19.30 -10.96
C ALA A 129 -15.62 20.48 -11.95
N LEU A 130 -14.59 21.32 -12.08
CA LEU A 130 -14.55 22.42 -13.04
C LEU A 130 -14.62 21.96 -14.50
N GLN A 131 -14.05 20.81 -14.85
CA GLN A 131 -14.17 20.25 -16.20
C GLN A 131 -15.59 19.76 -16.52
N SER A 132 -16.39 19.43 -15.50
CA SER A 132 -17.77 18.97 -15.65
C SER A 132 -18.83 20.07 -15.42
N ALA A 133 -18.42 21.23 -14.91
CA ALA A 133 -19.33 22.33 -14.59
C ALA A 133 -19.80 23.06 -15.86
N HIS A 134 -21.08 23.44 -15.91
CA HIS A 134 -21.59 24.39 -16.91
C HIS A 134 -21.28 25.82 -16.47
N ASP A 135 -21.17 26.75 -17.43
CA ASP A 135 -20.62 28.12 -17.32
C ASP A 135 -21.12 28.99 -16.15
N ASP A 136 -22.20 28.62 -15.45
CA ASP A 136 -22.81 29.40 -14.36
C ASP A 136 -22.35 29.01 -12.93
N GLU A 137 -21.58 27.93 -12.73
CA GLU A 137 -21.00 27.62 -11.41
C GLU A 137 -19.74 28.45 -11.13
N LYS A 138 -19.89 29.47 -10.26
CA LYS A 138 -18.77 30.33 -9.84
C LYS A 138 -17.67 29.50 -9.17
N LEU A 139 -16.45 29.63 -9.67
CA LEU A 139 -15.21 28.99 -9.18
C LEU A 139 -15.06 28.96 -7.64
N ALA A 140 -15.54 30.01 -6.97
CA ALA A 140 -15.56 30.12 -5.51
C ALA A 140 -16.48 29.11 -4.80
N GLY A 141 -17.64 28.81 -5.37
CA GLY A 141 -18.59 27.83 -4.82
C GLY A 141 -18.03 26.41 -4.87
N ILE A 142 -17.30 26.08 -5.94
CA ILE A 142 -16.62 24.79 -6.08
C ILE A 142 -15.45 24.70 -5.09
N GLY A 143 -14.67 25.75 -4.87
CA GLY A 143 -13.63 25.74 -3.83
C GLY A 143 -14.19 25.44 -2.43
N TYR A 144 -15.31 26.07 -2.08
CA TYR A 144 -15.95 25.89 -0.78
C TYR A 144 -16.52 24.47 -0.59
N SER A 145 -17.16 23.90 -1.61
CA SER A 145 -17.73 22.54 -1.55
C SER A 145 -16.70 21.43 -1.38
N TRP A 146 -15.43 21.70 -1.69
CA TRP A 146 -14.30 20.78 -1.48
C TRP A 146 -13.43 21.13 -0.27
N GLY A 147 -13.94 21.97 0.65
CA GLY A 147 -13.36 22.18 1.98
C GLY A 147 -12.27 23.25 2.06
N PHE A 148 -12.15 24.13 1.06
CA PHE A 148 -11.35 25.36 1.16
C PHE A 148 -12.17 26.46 1.84
N SER A 149 -11.72 26.88 3.03
CA SER A 149 -12.39 27.91 3.84
C SER A 149 -12.00 29.35 3.44
N ASP A 150 -10.90 29.52 2.70
CA ASP A 150 -10.44 30.82 2.19
C ASP A 150 -9.71 30.68 0.85
N HIS A 151 -9.93 31.63 -0.06
CA HIS A 151 -9.31 31.74 -1.38
C HIS A 151 -7.78 31.84 -1.32
N SER A 152 -7.24 32.37 -0.22
CA SER A 152 -5.80 32.53 0.03
C SER A 152 -5.01 31.21 -0.02
N HIS A 153 -5.68 30.06 0.15
CA HIS A 153 -5.03 28.76 0.09
C HIS A 153 -4.86 28.20 -1.33
N PHE A 154 -5.47 28.82 -2.34
CA PHE A 154 -5.41 28.33 -3.73
C PHE A 154 -4.09 28.68 -4.45
N SER A 155 -3.32 29.65 -3.94
CA SER A 155 -2.14 30.22 -4.63
C SER A 155 -0.78 29.97 -3.96
N THR A 156 -0.67 29.03 -3.02
CA THR A 156 0.62 28.66 -2.35
C THR A 156 1.04 27.23 -2.58
#